data_AF-A0A9K3IX46-F1
#
_entry.id   AF-A0A9K3IX46-F1
#
_cell.length_a   1.000
_cell.length_b   1.000
_cell.length_c   1.000
_cell.angle_alpha   90.00
_cell.angle_beta   90.00
_cell.angle_gamma   90.00
#
_symmetry.space_group_name_H-M   'P 1'
#
loop_
_entity.id
_entity.type
_entity.pdbx_description
1 polymer ?
#
loop_
_entity_poly.entity_id
_entity_poly.type
_entity_poly.pdbx_seq_one_letter_code
_entity_poly.pdbx_strand_id
1 'polypeptide(L)'
;MPFWVDCFILSPFRVLQSLSSVLTFVLNVLEYYRVSFGQIHPKGLARVLHFDVLCRASGYDPTLLLFRWFFRLAKYGDWFTFETSKVDTCLISSMVTTLGAWKHRLFWVSESIVPFKMV
;
A
#
# COMPACT_ATOMS: atom_id res chain seq x y z
N MET A 1 3.41 2.78 -28.68
CA MET A 1 2.19 2.21 -28.10
C MET A 1 1.98 2.82 -26.71
N PRO A 2 1.02 3.75 -26.55
CA PRO A 2 0.83 4.48 -25.30
C PRO A 2 -0.30 3.83 -24.48
N PHE A 3 0.01 3.20 -23.36
CA PHE A 3 -0.98 2.70 -22.37
C PHE A 3 -1.09 3.62 -21.13
N TRP A 4 -0.46 4.79 -21.15
CA TRP A 4 -0.30 5.65 -19.96
C TRP A 4 -1.23 6.88 -19.92
N VAL A 5 -2.15 7.05 -20.88
CA VAL A 5 -2.99 8.27 -20.93
C VAL A 5 -4.43 8.05 -20.46
N ASP A 6 -4.88 6.80 -20.27
CA ASP A 6 -6.31 6.53 -19.99
C ASP A 6 -6.68 6.42 -18.49
N CYS A 7 -5.74 6.53 -17.55
CA CYS A 7 -6.07 6.39 -16.13
C CYS A 7 -6.85 7.57 -15.51
N PHE A 8 -7.07 8.66 -16.24
CA PHE A 8 -7.74 9.85 -15.69
C PHE A 8 -9.17 10.10 -16.18
N ILE A 9 -9.77 9.19 -16.96
CA ILE A 9 -11.21 9.25 -17.29
C ILE A 9 -11.94 8.11 -16.57
N LEU A 10 -11.85 8.08 -15.24
CA LEU A 10 -12.77 7.26 -14.46
C LEU A 10 -14.09 8.00 -14.38
N SER A 11 -15.16 7.38 -14.91
CA SER A 11 -16.52 7.91 -14.78
C SER A 11 -16.83 8.21 -13.31
N PRO A 12 -17.63 9.25 -12.99
CA PRO A 12 -17.95 9.61 -11.61
C PRO A 12 -18.50 8.43 -10.81
N PHE A 13 -19.16 7.46 -11.46
CA PHE A 13 -19.60 6.20 -10.86
C PHE A 13 -18.45 5.31 -10.38
N ARG A 14 -17.38 5.14 -11.16
CA ARG A 14 -16.21 4.34 -10.75
C ARG A 14 -15.43 5.02 -9.63
N VAL A 15 -15.35 6.35 -9.64
CA VAL A 15 -14.74 7.12 -8.55
C VAL A 15 -15.56 6.97 -7.26
N LEU A 16 -16.88 7.12 -7.32
CA LEU A 16 -17.76 6.95 -6.16
C LEU A 16 -17.73 5.53 -5.58
N GLN A 17 -17.74 4.51 -6.43
CA GLN A 17 -17.67 3.11 -6.00
C GLN A 17 -16.29 2.74 -5.45
N SER A 18 -15.22 3.32 -6.01
CA SER A 18 -13.88 3.21 -5.43
C SER A 18 -13.80 3.90 -4.06
N LEU A 19 -14.34 5.13 -3.94
CA LEU A 19 -14.36 5.88 -2.68
C LEU A 19 -15.14 5.15 -1.58
N SER A 20 -16.27 4.52 -1.90
CA SER A 20 -17.03 3.75 -0.90
C SER A 20 -16.21 2.57 -0.40
N SER A 21 -15.52 1.85 -1.31
CA SER A 21 -14.70 0.70 -0.94
C SER A 21 -13.46 1.07 -0.11
N VAL A 22 -12.84 2.21 -0.40
CA VAL A 22 -11.70 2.76 0.35
C VAL A 22 -12.13 3.13 1.77
N LEU A 23 -13.27 3.82 1.91
CA LEU A 23 -13.78 4.22 3.21
C LEU A 23 -14.15 3.00 4.06
N THR A 24 -14.75 1.97 3.47
CA THR A 24 -15.04 0.71 4.18
C THR A 24 -13.78 0.06 4.74
N PHE A 25 -12.70 -0.01 3.96
CA PHE A 25 -11.44 -0.58 4.45
C PHE A 25 -10.85 0.23 5.61
N VAL A 26 -10.85 1.57 5.51
CA VAL A 26 -10.39 2.46 6.59
C VAL A 26 -11.19 2.23 7.87
N LEU A 27 -12.52 2.15 7.78
CA LEU A 27 -13.40 1.89 8.91
C LEU A 27 -13.10 0.53 9.55
N ASN A 28 -12.94 -0.52 8.74
CA ASN A 28 -12.60 -1.86 9.22
C ASN A 28 -11.28 -1.86 10.00
N VAL A 29 -10.26 -1.12 9.53
CA VAL A 29 -8.97 -0.98 10.23
C VAL A 29 -9.15 -0.28 11.57
N LEU A 30 -9.86 0.85 11.58
CA LEU A 30 -10.10 1.62 12.79
C LEU A 30 -10.92 0.84 13.82
N GLU A 31 -11.96 0.12 13.38
CA GLU A 31 -12.80 -0.74 14.21
C GLU A 31 -11.98 -1.89 14.82
N TYR A 32 -11.17 -2.57 14.00
CA TYR A 32 -10.32 -3.67 14.46
C TYR A 32 -9.35 -3.23 15.58
N TYR A 33 -8.73 -2.06 15.43
CA TYR A 33 -7.80 -1.53 16.42
C TYR A 33 -8.47 -0.71 17.54
N ARG A 34 -9.79 -0.53 17.48
CA ARG A 34 -10.57 0.31 18.42
C ARG A 34 -10.03 1.74 18.54
N VAL A 35 -9.66 2.32 17.39
CA VAL A 35 -9.16 3.70 17.30
C VAL A 35 -10.23 4.56 16.63
N SER A 36 -10.60 5.66 17.26
CA SER A 36 -11.51 6.63 16.64
C SER A 36 -10.78 7.53 15.63
N PHE A 37 -11.50 8.12 14.67
CA PHE A 37 -10.93 9.07 13.70
C PHE A 37 -10.25 10.28 14.36
N GLY A 38 -10.72 10.73 15.52
CA GLY A 38 -10.09 11.84 16.25
C GLY A 38 -8.76 11.48 16.91
N GLN A 39 -8.47 10.20 17.06
CA GLN A 39 -7.26 9.71 17.74
C GLN A 39 -6.18 9.22 16.76
N ILE A 40 -6.51 9.02 15.48
CA ILE A 40 -5.52 8.62 14.48
C ILE A 40 -4.74 9.83 13.96
N HIS A 41 -3.42 9.72 13.96
CA HIS A 41 -2.52 10.70 13.39
C HIS A 41 -2.73 10.76 11.86
N PRO A 42 -2.70 11.93 11.20
CA PRO A 42 -2.88 12.05 9.75
C PRO A 42 -1.93 11.16 8.94
N LYS A 43 -0.66 11.03 9.37
CA LYS A 43 0.32 10.09 8.81
C LYS A 43 -0.12 8.62 8.88
N GLY A 44 -0.77 8.21 9.97
CA GLY A 44 -1.31 6.86 10.14
C GLY A 44 -2.46 6.61 9.17
N LEU A 45 -3.40 7.56 9.07
CA LEU A 45 -4.51 7.49 8.12
C LEU A 45 -4.03 7.43 6.67
N ALA A 46 -3.04 8.25 6.31
CA ALA A 46 -2.41 8.22 4.99
C ALA A 46 -1.80 6.86 4.65
N ARG A 47 -1.22 6.14 5.63
CA ARG A 47 -0.71 4.76 5.41
C ARG A 47 -1.83 3.77 5.09
N VAL A 48 -2.95 3.86 5.80
CA VAL A 48 -4.13 3.00 5.55
C VAL A 48 -4.68 3.23 4.14
N LEU A 49 -4.86 4.50 3.76
CA LEU A 49 -5.34 4.89 2.43
C LEU A 49 -4.37 4.45 1.32
N HIS A 50 -3.07 4.69 1.51
CA HIS A 50 -2.05 4.32 0.52
C HIS A 50 -1.98 2.80 0.34
N PHE A 51 -2.14 2.02 1.42
CA PHE A 51 -2.21 0.58 1.33
C PHE A 51 -3.43 0.11 0.52
N ASP A 52 -4.62 0.66 0.78
CA ASP A 52 -5.84 0.32 0.02
C ASP A 52 -5.67 0.57 -1.47
N VAL A 53 -5.16 1.76 -1.83
CA VAL A 53 -4.88 2.15 -3.22
C VAL A 53 -3.86 1.22 -3.86
N LEU A 54 -2.77 0.89 -3.16
CA LEU A 54 -1.74 -0.02 -3.69
C LEU A 54 -2.26 -1.44 -3.94
N CYS A 55 -3.05 -1.99 -3.00
CA CYS A 55 -3.67 -3.31 -3.17
C CYS A 55 -4.53 -3.32 -4.44
N ARG A 56 -5.44 -2.35 -4.56
CA ARG A 56 -6.36 -2.26 -5.72
C ARG A 56 -5.63 -2.02 -7.03
N ALA A 57 -4.62 -1.15 -7.04
CA ALA A 57 -3.78 -0.90 -8.22
C ALA A 57 -3.00 -2.15 -8.65
N SER A 58 -2.70 -3.05 -7.70
CA SER A 58 -2.01 -4.33 -7.94
C SER A 58 -2.99 -5.48 -8.24
N GLY A 59 -4.30 -5.22 -8.34
CA GLY A 59 -5.33 -6.24 -8.58
C GLY A 59 -5.69 -7.10 -7.37
N TYR A 60 -5.30 -6.70 -6.16
CA TYR A 60 -5.64 -7.37 -4.91
C TYR A 60 -6.71 -6.62 -4.12
N ASP A 61 -7.57 -7.35 -3.43
CA ASP A 61 -8.46 -6.75 -2.44
C ASP A 61 -7.71 -6.43 -1.14
N PRO A 62 -7.82 -5.20 -0.62
CA PRO A 62 -7.21 -4.84 0.65
C PRO A 62 -7.95 -5.53 1.79
N THR A 63 -7.21 -6.32 2.58
CA THR A 63 -7.75 -7.05 3.73
C THR A 63 -7.03 -6.65 5.02
N LEU A 64 -7.74 -6.77 6.15
CA LEU A 64 -7.16 -6.51 7.47
C LEU A 64 -5.96 -7.40 7.76
N LEU A 65 -6.01 -8.67 7.33
CA LEU A 65 -4.92 -9.62 7.51
C LEU A 65 -3.66 -9.18 6.76
N LEU A 66 -3.81 -8.79 5.49
CA LEU A 66 -2.69 -8.30 4.67
C LEU A 66 -2.12 -6.99 5.24
N PHE A 67 -2.98 -6.07 5.67
CA PHE A 67 -2.53 -4.82 6.30
C PHE A 67 -1.68 -5.07 7.54
N ARG A 68 -2.12 -6.01 8.40
CA ARG A 68 -1.41 -6.38 9.64
C ARG A 68 -0.07 -7.06 9.42
N TRP A 69 0.16 -7.67 8.25
CA TRP A 69 1.48 -8.19 7.92
C TRP A 69 2.48 -7.07 7.69
N PHE A 70 2.08 -5.99 7.02
CA PHE A 70 2.97 -4.87 6.72
C PHE A 70 3.02 -3.81 7.81
N PHE A 71 1.96 -3.68 8.61
CA PHE A 71 1.82 -2.59 9.56
C PHE A 71 1.40 -3.06 10.95
N ARG A 72 1.92 -2.38 11.97
CA ARG A 72 1.55 -2.55 13.37
C ARG A 72 1.05 -1.23 13.94
N LEU A 73 -0.01 -1.27 14.75
CA LEU A 73 -0.46 -0.10 15.50
C LEU A 73 0.64 0.36 16.47
N ALA A 74 0.88 1.66 16.49
CA ALA A 74 1.80 2.32 17.41
C ALA A 74 1.11 3.54 18.03
N LYS A 75 1.55 3.94 19.22
CA LYS A 75 1.03 5.09 19.94
C LYS A 75 2.17 6.06 20.22
N TYR A 76 1.97 7.33 19.85
CA TYR A 76 2.91 8.42 20.04
C TYR A 76 2.19 9.56 20.78
N GLY A 77 2.46 9.67 22.09
CA GLY A 77 1.68 10.56 22.95
C GLY A 77 0.20 10.18 22.93
N ASP A 78 -0.66 11.14 22.61
CA ASP A 78 -2.12 10.94 22.53
C ASP A 78 -2.60 10.41 21.19
N TRP A 79 -1.70 10.27 20.21
CA TRP A 79 -2.05 9.88 18.84
C TRP A 79 -1.70 8.43 18.54
N PHE A 80 -2.59 7.76 17.81
CA PHE A 80 -2.32 6.46 17.21
C PHE A 80 -1.79 6.61 15.78
N THR A 81 -0.89 5.73 15.39
CA THR A 81 -0.38 5.63 14.02
C THR A 81 -0.09 4.17 13.67
N PHE A 82 0.35 3.92 12.45
CA PHE A 82 0.79 2.61 12.01
C PHE A 82 2.27 2.66 11.67
N GLU A 83 3.07 1.78 12.25
CA GLU A 83 4.48 1.56 11.91
C GLU A 83 4.62 0.38 10.96
N THR A 84 5.71 0.31 10.21
CA THR A 84 6.00 -0.89 9.41
C THR A 84 6.31 -2.03 10.36
N SER A 85 5.65 -3.17 10.16
CA SER A 85 5.93 -4.40 10.91
C SER A 85 7.39 -4.78 10.68
N LYS A 86 8.10 -5.09 11.77
CA LYS A 86 9.46 -5.63 11.69
C LYS A 86 9.37 -7.09 11.25
N VAL A 87 9.04 -7.31 9.99
CA VAL A 87 9.31 -8.60 9.36
C VAL A 87 10.81 -8.60 9.06
N ASP A 88 11.54 -9.56 9.63
CA ASP A 88 12.94 -9.78 9.27
C ASP A 88 13.00 -9.87 7.75
N THR A 89 13.63 -8.87 7.15
CA THR A 89 13.57 -8.60 5.71
C THR A 89 14.47 -9.55 4.93
N CYS A 90 14.58 -10.81 5.38
CA CYS A 90 15.38 -11.86 4.76
C CYS A 90 14.88 -12.20 3.33
N LEU A 91 13.66 -11.79 2.98
CA LEU A 91 13.12 -11.95 1.62
C LEU A 91 13.53 -10.84 0.64
N ILE A 92 14.15 -9.75 1.11
CA ILE A 92 14.66 -8.67 0.26
C ILE A 92 16.11 -8.42 0.65
N SER A 93 17.04 -9.02 -0.09
CA SER A 93 18.49 -8.93 0.13
C SER A 93 19.03 -7.50 0.20
N SER A 94 18.29 -6.51 -0.29
CA SER A 94 18.62 -5.10 -0.13
C SER A 94 17.37 -4.24 -0.35
N MET A 95 16.93 -3.53 0.68
CA MET A 95 15.99 -2.42 0.50
C MET A 95 16.66 -1.36 -0.38
N VAL A 96 16.10 -1.05 -1.54
CA VAL A 96 16.63 0.01 -2.42
C VAL A 96 16.35 1.35 -1.72
N THR A 97 17.33 1.84 -0.98
CA THR A 97 17.22 3.04 -0.14
C THR A 97 17.23 4.35 -0.93
N THR A 98 17.52 4.32 -2.23
CA THR A 98 17.54 5.53 -3.07
C THR A 98 17.02 5.25 -4.48
N LEU A 99 15.83 5.77 -4.78
CA LEU A 99 15.28 5.82 -6.15
C LEU A 99 16.00 6.86 -7.04
N GLY A 100 17.06 7.52 -6.55
CA GLY A 100 17.82 8.51 -7.30
C GLY A 100 18.91 7.91 -8.21
N ALA A 101 19.42 6.71 -7.90
CA ALA A 101 20.55 6.12 -8.61
C ALA A 101 20.19 4.94 -9.53
N TRP A 102 18.93 4.48 -9.53
CA TRP A 102 18.52 3.28 -10.26
C TRP A 102 18.70 3.38 -11.78
N LYS A 103 18.59 4.59 -12.37
CA LYS A 103 18.84 4.80 -13.81
C LYS A 103 20.27 4.48 -14.25
N HIS A 104 21.22 4.45 -13.33
CA HIS A 104 22.65 4.23 -13.64
C HIS A 104 23.15 2.84 -13.25
N ARG A 105 22.28 1.98 -12.70
CA ARG A 105 22.67 0.64 -12.25
C ARG A 105 21.72 -0.38 -12.85
N LEU A 106 22.18 -1.00 -13.94
CA LEU A 106 21.60 -2.23 -14.44
C LEU A 106 21.77 -3.30 -13.37
N PHE A 107 20.67 -3.93 -12.97
CA PHE A 107 20.69 -5.11 -12.13
C PHE A 107 20.24 -6.31 -12.94
N TRP A 108 20.86 -7.45 -12.68
CA TRP A 108 20.50 -8.71 -13.31
C TRP A 108 19.27 -9.27 -12.60
N VAL A 109 18.23 -9.57 -13.36
CA VAL A 109 17.06 -10.30 -12.87
C VAL A 109 17.22 -11.75 -13.30
N SER A 110 17.16 -12.68 -12.35
CA SER A 110 17.14 -14.11 -12.68
C SER A 110 15.86 -14.43 -13.46
N GLU A 111 15.99 -15.21 -14.54
CA GLU A 111 14.87 -15.65 -15.37
C GLU A 111 13.79 -16.38 -14.53
N SER A 112 14.20 -17.04 -13.45
CA SER A 112 13.31 -17.73 -12.51
C SER A 112 12.36 -16.83 -11.72
N ILE A 113 12.59 -15.51 -11.69
CA ILE A 113 11.81 -14.53 -10.92
C ILE A 113 10.81 -13.81 -11.83
N VAL A 114 10.97 -13.88 -13.15
CA VAL A 114 10.05 -13.24 -14.10
C VAL A 114 8.80 -14.11 -14.24
N PRO A 115 7.61 -13.65 -13.80
CA PRO A 115 6.41 -14.50 -13.71
C PRO A 115 5.78 -14.83 -15.07
N PHE A 116 6.36 -14.38 -16.18
CA PHE A 116 5.92 -14.70 -17.54
C PHE A 116 7.11 -14.71 -18.50
N LYS A 117 7.13 -15.67 -19.44
CA LYS A 117 8.05 -15.63 -20.59
C LYS A 117 7.70 -14.42 -21.44
N MET A 118 8.62 -13.46 -21.55
CA MET A 118 8.54 -12.45 -22.61
C MET A 118 8.86 -13.16 -23.93
N VAL A 119 7.86 -13.26 -24.80
CA VAL A 119 7.99 -13.72 -26.20
C VAL A 119 8.30 -12.52 -27.08
#